data_AF-A0AAJ7LCU4-F1
#
_entry.id   AF-A0AAJ7LCU4-F1
#
_cell.length_a   1.000
_cell.length_b   1.000
_cell.length_c   1.000
_cell.angle_alpha   90.00
_cell.angle_beta   90.00
_cell.angle_gamma   90.00
#
_symmetry.space_group_name_H-M   'P 1'
#
loop_
_entity.id
_entity.type
_entity.pdbx_description
1 polymer ?
#
loop_
_entity_poly.entity_id
_entity_poly.type
_entity_poly.pdbx_seq_one_letter_code
_entity_poly.pdbx_strand_id
1 'polypeptide(L)'
;MLYMKEMRHKVLQEGRERESAAINRILGRRWHALSQSEQSKYYDLAQKERLLHMQLYPGWSARDNYGKRKRKRSQQPSGSCSSWTLTAE
;
A
#
# COMPACT_ATOMS: atom_id res chain seq x y z
N MET A 1 2.53 4.10 -2.74
CA MET A 1 1.07 3.88 -2.60
C MET A 1 0.31 4.91 -3.44
N LEU A 2 0.27 4.71 -4.75
CA LEU A 2 -0.26 5.70 -5.71
C LEU A 2 -1.77 5.90 -5.57
N TYR A 3 -2.52 4.80 -5.50
CA TYR A 3 -3.98 4.84 -5.28
C TYR A 3 -4.38 5.66 -4.05
N MET A 4 -3.70 5.43 -2.91
CA MET A 4 -3.97 6.20 -1.71
C MET A 4 -3.64 7.69 -1.87
N LYS A 5 -2.55 8.03 -2.58
CA LYS A 5 -2.17 9.43 -2.81
C LYS A 5 -3.26 10.19 -3.57
N GLU A 6 -3.87 9.55 -4.56
CA GLU A 6 -4.94 10.13 -5.37
C GLU A 6 -6.30 10.15 -4.64
N MET A 7 -6.70 9.01 -4.05
CA MET A 7 -8.05 8.86 -3.51
C MET A 7 -8.22 9.46 -2.11
N ARG A 8 -7.12 9.65 -1.36
CA ARG A 8 -7.21 10.20 0.00
C ARG A 8 -7.89 11.56 0.03
N HIS A 9 -7.63 12.43 -0.94
CA HIS A 9 -8.29 13.73 -0.99
C HIS A 9 -9.79 13.61 -1.29
N LYS A 10 -10.17 12.69 -2.17
CA LYS A 10 -11.59 12.40 -2.47
C LYS A 10 -12.33 11.88 -1.24
N VAL A 11 -11.74 10.93 -0.52
CA VAL A 11 -12.31 10.41 0.75
C VAL A 11 -12.44 11.50 1.81
N LEU A 12 -11.48 12.42 1.88
CA LEU A 12 -11.54 13.59 2.79
C LEU A 12 -12.66 14.57 2.42
N GLN A 13 -12.94 14.74 1.13
CA GLN A 13 -14.00 15.63 0.66
C GLN A 13 -15.40 15.01 0.79
N GLU A 14 -15.52 13.71 0.50
CA GLU A 14 -16.78 12.96 0.59
C GLU A 14 -17.20 12.67 2.04
N GLY A 15 -16.22 12.58 2.94
CA GLY A 15 -16.40 12.09 4.30
C GLY A 15 -16.34 13.17 5.38
N ARG A 16 -16.91 12.85 6.55
CA ARG A 16 -16.72 13.60 7.79
C ARG A 16 -15.40 13.26 8.49
N GLU A 17 -14.79 12.12 8.11
CA GLU A 17 -13.60 11.55 8.72
C GLU A 17 -12.34 12.34 8.37
N ARG A 18 -11.74 12.98 9.37
CA ARG A 18 -10.47 13.70 9.24
C ARG A 18 -9.28 12.89 9.73
N GLU A 19 -9.55 11.79 10.43
CA GLU A 19 -8.50 10.97 11.03
C GLU A 19 -7.84 10.05 10.00
N SER A 20 -6.50 10.10 9.94
CA SER A 20 -5.69 9.32 9.00
C SER A 20 -5.94 7.81 9.10
N ALA A 21 -6.12 7.29 10.31
CA ALA A 21 -6.37 5.87 10.53
C ALA A 21 -7.72 5.42 9.93
N ALA A 22 -8.78 6.20 10.15
CA ALA A 22 -10.10 5.94 9.58
C ALA A 22 -10.10 6.00 8.05
N ILE A 23 -9.47 7.03 7.49
CA ILE A 23 -9.33 7.20 6.03
C ILE A 23 -8.59 6.02 5.41
N ASN A 24 -7.50 5.57 6.03
CA ASN A 24 -6.74 4.41 5.54
C ASN A 24 -7.57 3.11 5.57
N ARG A 25 -8.46 2.93 6.55
CA ARG A 25 -9.40 1.79 6.59
C ARG A 25 -10.39 1.85 5.42
N ILE A 26 -10.93 3.03 5.11
CA ILE A 26 -11.84 3.22 3.97
C ILE A 26 -11.12 2.94 2.65
N LEU A 27 -9.92 3.50 2.48
CA LEU A 27 -9.11 3.30 1.27
C LEU A 27 -8.74 1.84 1.06
N GLY A 28 -8.43 1.09 2.12
CA GLY A 28 -8.18 -0.35 2.03
C GLY A 28 -9.40 -1.11 1.49
N ARG A 29 -10.60 -0.81 2.00
CA ARG A 29 -11.84 -1.42 1.48
C ARG A 29 -12.11 -1.05 0.02
N ARG A 30 -11.96 0.23 -0.35
CA ARG A 30 -12.17 0.68 -1.73
C ARG A 30 -11.17 0.04 -2.69
N TRP A 31 -9.91 -0.13 -2.28
CA TRP A 31 -8.89 -0.82 -3.07
C TRP A 31 -9.30 -2.26 -3.40
N HIS A 32 -9.76 -3.02 -2.40
CA HIS A 32 -10.23 -4.39 -2.61
C HIS A 32 -11.51 -4.49 -3.45
N ALA A 33 -12.30 -3.42 -3.51
CA ALA A 33 -13.49 -3.34 -4.34
C ALA A 33 -13.19 -2.95 -5.81
N LEU A 34 -11.98 -2.50 -6.13
CA LEU A 34 -11.60 -2.18 -7.51
C LEU A 34 -11.55 -3.43 -8.38
N SER A 35 -11.87 -3.27 -9.65
CA SER A 35 -11.67 -4.33 -10.64
C SER A 35 -10.19 -4.64 -10.87
N GLN A 36 -9.90 -5.83 -11.41
CA GLN A 36 -8.53 -6.25 -11.68
C GLN A 36 -7.81 -5.33 -12.67
N SER A 37 -8.51 -4.78 -13.67
CA SER A 37 -7.94 -3.84 -14.65
C SER A 37 -7.53 -2.52 -13.99
N GLU A 38 -8.37 -2.00 -13.08
CA GLU A 38 -8.05 -0.80 -12.31
C GLU A 38 -6.87 -1.02 -11.37
N GLN A 39 -6.82 -2.17 -10.69
CA GLN A 39 -5.67 -2.52 -9.86
C GLN A 39 -4.39 -2.64 -10.71
N SER A 40 -4.47 -3.27 -11.89
CA SER A 40 -3.34 -3.43 -12.83
C SER A 40 -2.72 -2.10 -13.22
N LYS A 41 -3.54 -1.09 -13.52
CA LYS A 41 -3.06 0.27 -13.81
C LYS A 41 -2.12 0.80 -12.72
N TYR A 42 -2.49 0.60 -11.46
CA TYR A 42 -1.66 1.06 -10.33
C TYR A 42 -0.40 0.20 -10.12
N TYR A 43 -0.44 -1.09 -10.47
CA TYR A 43 0.75 -1.93 -10.49
C TYR A 43 1.74 -1.46 -11.55
N ASP A 44 1.29 -1.18 -12.77
CA ASP A 44 2.14 -0.70 -13.86
C ASP A 44 2.83 0.63 -13.50
N LEU A 45 2.06 1.57 -12.94
CA LEU A 45 2.61 2.84 -12.46
C LEU A 45 3.61 2.62 -11.32
N ALA A 46 3.36 1.68 -10.41
CA ALA A 46 4.30 1.36 -9.35
C ALA A 46 5.61 0.76 -9.88
N GLN A 47 5.57 -0.06 -10.94
CA GLN A 47 6.79 -0.55 -11.59
C GLN A 47 7.58 0.58 -12.25
N LYS A 48 6.91 1.50 -12.96
CA LYS A 48 7.56 2.68 -13.56
C LYS A 48 8.27 3.53 -12.49
N GLU A 49 7.58 3.85 -11.39
CA GLU A 49 8.16 4.59 -10.26
C GLU A 49 9.34 3.86 -9.63
N ARG A 50 9.27 2.54 -9.50
CA ARG A 50 10.38 1.72 -8.98
C ARG A 50 11.61 1.83 -9.87
N LEU A 51 11.45 1.66 -11.19
CA LEU A 51 12.56 1.75 -12.14
C LEU A 51 13.17 3.15 -12.13
N LEU A 52 12.33 4.19 -12.15
CA LEU A 52 12.77 5.57 -12.07
C LEU A 52 13.55 5.84 -10.78
N HIS A 53 13.07 5.35 -9.64
CA HIS A 53 13.76 5.50 -8.37
C HIS A 53 15.14 4.82 -8.37
N MET A 54 15.23 3.61 -8.95
CA MET A 54 16.52 2.93 -9.11
C MET A 54 17.50 3.71 -9.98
N GLN A 55 17.01 4.38 -11.02
CA GLN A 55 17.84 5.20 -11.90
C GLN A 55 18.30 6.50 -11.23
N LEU A 56 17.41 7.19 -10.50
CA LEU A 56 17.73 8.46 -9.84
C LEU A 56 18.59 8.27 -8.57
N TYR A 57 18.44 7.14 -7.89
CA TYR A 57 19.13 6.85 -6.63
C TYR A 57 19.87 5.49 -6.71
N PRO A 58 20.95 5.41 -7.49
CA PRO A 58 21.76 4.20 -7.56
C PRO A 58 22.32 3.87 -6.17
N GLY A 59 22.17 2.61 -5.74
CA GLY A 59 22.63 2.15 -4.42
C GLY A 59 21.67 2.42 -3.26
N TRP A 60 20.50 3.04 -3.50
CA TRP A 60 19.50 3.24 -2.45
C TRP A 60 18.95 1.92 -1.91
N SER A 61 19.03 1.72 -0.60
CA SER A 61 18.43 0.57 0.09
C SER A 61 17.40 1.03 1.11
N ALA A 62 16.22 0.42 1.11
CA ALA A 62 15.20 0.72 2.10
C ALA A 62 15.63 0.31 3.54
N ARG A 63 16.68 -0.52 3.68
CA ARG A 63 17.18 -1.01 4.99
C ARG A 63 17.51 0.13 5.94
N ASP A 64 18.09 1.21 5.42
CA ASP A 64 18.52 2.35 6.23
C ASP A 64 17.35 3.15 6.84
N ASN A 65 16.14 2.99 6.29
CA ASN A 65 14.95 3.70 6.72
C ASN A 65 14.01 2.84 7.59
N TYR A 66 13.98 1.51 7.38
CA TYR A 66 13.07 0.61 8.11
C TYR A 66 13.46 0.39 9.59
N GLY A 67 14.73 0.53 9.96
CA GLY A 67 15.21 0.30 11.33
C GLY A 67 15.03 1.48 12.31
N LYS A 68 14.75 2.68 11.79
CA LYS A 68 14.72 3.91 12.62
C LYS A 68 13.37 4.19 13.28
N ARG A 69 12.28 3.56 12.82
CA ARG A 69 10.93 3.74 13.39
C ARG A 69 10.51 2.50 14.17
N LYS A 70 10.37 2.61 15.50
CA LYS A 70 9.75 1.56 16.33
C LYS A 70 8.35 1.26 15.78
N ARG A 71 8.17 0.09 15.14
CA ARG A 71 6.83 -0.38 14.77
C ARG A 71 6.04 -0.60 16.06
N LYS A 72 4.92 0.11 16.25
CA LYS A 72 3.93 -0.27 17.26
C LYS A 72 3.42 -1.67 16.87
N ARG A 73 3.81 -2.68 17.64
CA ARG A 73 3.35 -4.07 17.46
C ARG A 73 1.86 -4.09 17.84
N SER A 74 0.97 -4.04 16.85
CA SER A 74 -0.43 -4.36 17.07
C SER A 74 -0.51 -5.86 17.33
N GLN A 75 -0.95 -6.25 18.52
CA GLN A 75 -1.38 -7.63 18.76
C GLN A 75 -2.47 -7.96 17.75
N GLN A 76 -2.25 -8.93 16.86
CA GLN A 76 -3.32 -9.49 16.05
C GLN A 76 -3.99 -10.62 16.85
N PRO A 77 -5.32 -10.64 17.00
CA PRO A 77 -6.00 -11.91 17.26
C PRO A 77 -5.87 -12.77 15.99
N SER A 78 -5.39 -13.98 16.18
CA SER A 78 -5.25 -15.03 15.17
C SER A 78 -6.59 -15.28 14.47
N GLY A 79 -6.64 -15.02 13.16
CA GLY A 79 -7.76 -15.34 12.29
C GLY A 79 -7.27 -15.52 10.86
N SER A 80 -6.82 -16.74 10.57
CA SER A 80 -6.51 -17.36 9.26
C SER A 80 -6.53 -16.44 8.03
N CYS A 81 -5.36 -16.17 7.46
CA CYS A 81 -5.23 -15.69 6.07
C CYS A 81 -4.41 -16.71 5.30
N SER A 82 -5.06 -17.33 4.31
CA SER A 82 -4.62 -18.51 3.57
C SER A 82 -3.24 -18.36 2.94
N SER A 83 -2.40 -19.36 3.21
CA SER A 83 -1.07 -19.57 2.66
C SER A 83 -1.12 -19.78 1.15
N TRP A 84 -0.52 -18.90 0.36
CA TRP A 84 -0.18 -19.17 -1.04
C TRP A 84 1.25 -19.69 -1.09
N THR A 85 1.42 -21.00 -0.99
CA THR A 85 2.67 -21.67 -1.36
C THR A 85 2.61 -21.99 -2.86
N LEU A 86 3.43 -21.28 -3.65
CA LEU A 86 3.80 -21.71 -5.00
C LEU A 86 4.76 -22.90 -4.85
N THR A 87 4.26 -24.09 -5.09
CA THR A 87 5.08 -25.28 -5.34
C THR A 87 5.61 -25.17 -6.77
N ALA A 88 6.93 -25.12 -6.94
CA ALA A 88 7.57 -25.32 -8.23
C ALA A 88 8.15 -26.74 -8.24
N GLU A 89 7.79 -27.49 -9.28
CA GLU A 89 8.33 -28.81 -9.63
C GLU A 89 9.69 -28.67 -10.32
#